data_AF-A0A7C1M6I9-F1
#
_entry.id   AF-A0A7C1M6I9-F1
#
_cell.length_a   1.000
_cell.length_b   1.000
_cell.length_c   1.000
_cell.angle_alpha   90.00
_cell.angle_beta   90.00
_cell.angle_gamma   90.00
#
_symmetry.space_group_name_H-M   'P 1'
#
loop_
_entity.id
_entity.type
_entity.pdbx_description
1 polymer ?
#
loop_
_entity_poly.entity_id
_entity_poly.type
_entity_poly.pdbx_seq_one_letter_code
_entity_poly.pdbx_strand_id
1 'polypeptide(L)'
;MNDNQSGNAVPAVNLDRLAQKLDGSIQVLEESRSFAKLGKLPGLFDLVRRILMQPGGCAVVEARAERLELAGVFAGTDWAEPTIL
;
A
#
# COMPACT_ATOMS: atom_id res chain seq x y z
N MET A 1 16.12 6.06 45.09
CA MET A 1 16.43 6.07 43.65
C MET A 1 15.21 5.52 42.93
N ASN A 2 14.47 6.36 42.21
CA ASN A 2 13.20 5.97 41.56
C ASN A 2 13.26 6.41 40.11
N ASP A 3 13.98 5.66 39.28
CA ASP A 3 14.14 5.94 37.86
C ASP A 3 12.99 5.32 37.07
N ASN A 4 11.81 5.91 37.18
CA ASN A 4 10.70 5.69 36.24
C ASN A 4 10.97 6.49 34.96
N GLN A 5 12.01 6.10 34.21
CA GLN A 5 12.12 6.47 32.80
C GLN A 5 11.23 5.54 31.98
N SER A 6 9.93 5.83 32.00
CA SER A 6 9.00 5.36 30.98
C SER A 6 9.42 5.99 29.66
N GLY A 7 10.36 5.34 28.98
CA GLY A 7 10.83 5.73 27.66
C GLY A 7 9.63 5.91 26.74
N ASN A 8 9.54 7.11 26.17
CA ASN A 8 8.59 7.49 25.13
C ASN A 8 8.81 6.59 23.91
N ALA A 9 8.27 5.38 23.93
CA ALA A 9 8.35 4.44 22.82
C ALA A 9 7.52 5.01 21.68
N VAL A 10 8.20 5.42 20.62
CA VAL A 10 7.57 5.76 19.34
C VAL A 10 6.62 4.61 19.01
N PRO A 11 5.30 4.85 18.81
CA PRO A 11 4.37 3.75 18.63
C PRO A 11 4.82 2.93 17.42
N ALA A 12 5.11 1.65 17.64
CA ALA A 12 5.48 0.73 16.57
C ALA A 12 4.41 0.82 15.48
N VAL A 13 4.84 1.11 14.25
CA VAL A 13 3.94 1.18 13.10
C VAL A 13 3.27 -0.18 12.97
N ASN A 14 1.95 -0.21 13.19
CA ASN A 14 1.19 -1.45 13.14
C ASN A 14 0.97 -1.84 11.66
N LEU A 15 1.62 -2.92 11.24
CA LEU A 15 1.56 -3.46 9.88
C LEU A 15 0.13 -3.84 9.47
N ASP A 16 -0.65 -4.45 10.36
CA ASP A 16 -2.04 -4.81 10.09
C ASP A 16 -2.90 -3.57 9.80
N ARG A 17 -2.67 -2.49 10.56
CA ARG A 17 -3.37 -1.22 10.34
C ARG A 17 -2.98 -0.59 9.00
N LEU A 18 -1.72 -0.72 8.56
CA LEU A 18 -1.32 -0.27 7.23
C LEU A 18 -1.96 -1.14 6.14
N ALA A 19 -2.00 -2.46 6.33
CA ALA A 19 -2.63 -3.39 5.40
C ALA A 19 -4.13 -3.10 5.23
N GLN A 20 -4.87 -2.86 6.32
CA GLN A 20 -6.27 -2.46 6.28
C GLN A 20 -6.50 -1.14 5.52
N LYS A 21 -5.59 -0.17 5.68
CA LYS A 21 -5.66 1.08 4.91
C LYS A 21 -5.40 0.84 3.43
N LEU A 22 -4.43 -0.01 3.10
CA LEU A 22 -4.17 -0.39 1.72
C LEU A 22 -5.40 -1.07 1.10
N ASP A 23 -6.04 -1.99 1.82
CA ASP A 23 -7.27 -2.66 1.35
C ASP A 23 -8.40 -1.66 1.03
N GLY A 24 -8.58 -0.64 1.88
CA GLY A 24 -9.53 0.44 1.63
C GLY A 24 -9.14 1.32 0.44
N SER A 25 -7.85 1.64 0.27
CA SER A 25 -7.38 2.41 -0.89
C SER A 25 -7.50 1.64 -2.20
N ILE A 26 -7.28 0.31 -2.18
CA ILE A 26 -7.51 -0.56 -3.34
C ILE A 26 -9.00 -0.57 -3.69
N GLN A 27 -9.89 -0.73 -2.70
CA GLN A 27 -11.34 -0.68 -2.94
C GLN A 27 -11.77 0.65 -3.58
N VAL A 28 -11.27 1.78 -3.06
CA VAL A 28 -11.53 3.09 -3.66
C VAL A 28 -11.05 3.16 -5.11
N LEU A 29 -9.92 2.52 -5.45
CA LEU A 29 -9.41 2.48 -6.82
C LEU A 29 -10.28 1.60 -7.72
N GLU A 30 -10.72 0.42 -7.25
CA GLU A 30 -11.61 -0.51 -7.95
C GLU A 30 -12.94 0.17 -8.34
N GLU A 31 -13.54 0.90 -7.40
CA GLU A 31 -14.84 1.58 -7.58
C GLU A 31 -14.72 2.88 -8.41
N SER A 32 -13.51 3.37 -8.66
CA SER A 32 -13.29 4.63 -9.36
C SER A 32 -13.42 4.51 -10.88
N ARG A 33 -13.98 5.56 -11.50
CA ARG A 33 -13.93 5.72 -12.95
C ARG A 33 -12.48 5.82 -13.45
N SER A 34 -12.20 5.30 -14.64
CA SER A 34 -10.83 5.20 -15.19
C SER A 34 -10.06 6.52 -15.14
N PHE A 35 -10.70 7.65 -15.49
CA PHE A 35 -10.05 8.98 -15.47
C PHE A 35 -9.70 9.48 -14.05
N ALA A 36 -10.36 8.98 -13.01
CA ALA A 36 -10.13 9.39 -11.62
C ALA A 36 -9.08 8.51 -10.91
N LYS A 37 -8.72 7.35 -11.48
CA LYS A 37 -7.79 6.39 -10.89
C LYS A 37 -6.38 6.99 -10.72
N LEU A 38 -5.87 7.69 -11.73
CA LEU A 38 -4.54 8.30 -11.71
C LEU A 38 -4.32 9.23 -10.50
N GLY A 39 -5.33 10.04 -10.14
CA GLY A 39 -5.23 10.95 -8.99
C GLY A 39 -5.20 10.25 -7.62
N LYS A 40 -5.56 8.96 -7.54
CA LYS A 40 -5.61 8.18 -6.30
C LYS A 40 -4.34 7.33 -6.08
N LEU A 41 -3.56 7.11 -7.14
CA LEU A 41 -2.33 6.32 -7.10
C LEU A 41 -1.28 6.86 -6.11
N PRO A 42 -1.04 8.19 -5.96
CA PRO A 42 -0.03 8.67 -5.02
C PRO A 42 -0.28 8.24 -3.57
N GLY A 43 -1.54 8.30 -3.11
CA GLY A 43 -1.91 7.90 -1.75
C GLY A 43 -1.83 6.38 -1.54
N LEU A 44 -2.22 5.60 -2.56
CA LEU A 44 -2.08 4.15 -2.54
C LEU A 44 -0.59 3.74 -2.48
N PHE A 45 0.27 4.36 -3.29
CA PHE A 45 1.69 4.05 -3.31
C PHE A 45 2.44 4.51 -2.06
N ASP A 46 1.99 5.57 -1.38
CA ASP A 46 2.51 5.93 -0.06
C ASP A 46 2.26 4.81 0.97
N LEU A 47 1.06 4.21 0.96
CA LEU A 47 0.75 3.07 1.83
C LEU A 47 1.60 1.85 1.50
N VAL A 48 1.75 1.51 0.21
CA VAL A 48 2.61 0.42 -0.25
C VAL A 48 4.06 0.64 0.21
N ARG A 49 4.61 1.85 0.02
CA ARG A 49 5.95 2.21 0.48
C ARG A 49 6.11 1.98 1.98
N ARG A 50 5.16 2.45 2.79
CA ARG A 50 5.21 2.31 4.25
C ARG A 50 5.15 0.86 4.70
N ILE A 51 4.34 0.03 4.02
CA ILE A 51 4.26 -1.41 4.27
C ILE A 51 5.60 -2.08 3.94
N LEU A 52 6.17 -1.82 2.77
CA LEU A 52 7.44 -2.41 2.35
C LEU A 52 8.62 -2.08 3.28
N MET A 53 8.55 -0.96 4.02
CA MET A 53 9.55 -0.60 5.03
C MET A 53 9.40 -1.35 6.37
N GLN A 54 8.34 -2.15 6.57
CA GLN A 54 8.15 -2.94 7.78
C GLN A 54 8.68 -4.38 7.61
N PRO A 55 9.16 -5.02 8.68
CA PRO A 55 9.38 -6.47 8.69
C PRO A 55 8.12 -7.23 8.26
N GLY A 56 8.25 -8.15 7.29
CA GLY A 56 7.11 -8.89 6.72
C GLY A 56 6.27 -8.13 5.70
N GLY A 57 6.59 -6.87 5.41
CA GLY A 57 5.85 -6.00 4.49
C GLY A 57 5.75 -6.51 3.06
N CYS A 58 6.80 -7.17 2.54
CA CYS A 58 6.78 -7.72 1.19
C CYS A 58 5.65 -8.73 1.00
N ALA A 59 5.46 -9.67 1.94
CA ALA A 59 4.39 -10.67 1.88
C ALA A 59 2.99 -10.02 1.93
N VAL A 60 2.84 -8.92 2.66
CA VAL A 60 1.57 -8.17 2.73
C VAL A 60 1.20 -7.55 1.37
N VAL A 61 2.19 -7.00 0.65
CA VAL A 61 1.98 -6.42 -0.69
C VAL A 61 1.78 -7.53 -1.72
N GLU A 62 2.57 -8.60 -1.66
CA GLU A 62 2.46 -9.77 -2.55
C GLU A 62 1.05 -10.37 -2.50
N ALA A 63 0.48 -10.56 -1.30
CA ALA A 63 -0.87 -11.06 -1.11
C ALA A 63 -1.98 -10.16 -1.73
N ARG A 64 -1.64 -8.95 -2.17
CA ARG A 64 -2.54 -7.98 -2.80
C ARG A 64 -2.14 -7.66 -4.24
N ALA A 65 -1.08 -8.26 -4.77
CA ALA A 65 -0.54 -7.94 -6.08
C ALA A 65 -1.58 -8.07 -7.20
N GLU A 66 -2.28 -9.20 -7.26
CA GLU A 66 -3.36 -9.42 -8.24
C GLU A 66 -4.47 -8.36 -8.12
N ARG A 67 -4.88 -8.04 -6.89
CA ARG A 67 -5.94 -7.06 -6.66
C ARG A 67 -5.51 -5.64 -7.07
N LEU A 68 -4.26 -5.28 -6.82
CA LEU A 68 -3.67 -4.01 -7.27
C LEU A 68 -3.67 -3.93 -8.80
N GLU A 69 -3.27 -5.00 -9.48
CA GLU A 69 -3.26 -5.09 -10.93
C GLU A 69 -4.69 -4.92 -11.51
N LEU A 70 -5.65 -5.71 -11.03
CA LEU A 70 -7.06 -5.64 -11.46
C LEU A 70 -7.69 -4.27 -11.14
N ALA A 71 -7.29 -3.62 -10.05
CA ALA A 71 -7.72 -2.27 -9.73
C ALA A 71 -7.18 -1.22 -10.72
N GLY A 72 -6.16 -1.55 -11.51
CA GLY A 72 -5.63 -0.74 -12.60
C GLY A 72 -4.43 0.11 -12.22
N VAL A 73 -3.57 -0.33 -11.31
CA VAL A 73 -2.33 0.39 -10.95
C VAL A 73 -1.38 0.58 -12.13
N PHE A 74 -1.43 -0.32 -13.11
CA PHE A 74 -0.61 -0.25 -14.33
C PHE A 74 -1.35 0.40 -15.50
N ALA A 75 -2.63 0.77 -15.35
CA ALA A 75 -3.43 1.28 -16.46
C ALA A 75 -2.80 2.56 -17.07
N GLY A 76 -2.59 2.55 -18.39
CA GLY A 76 -1.95 3.65 -19.10
C GLY A 76 -0.41 3.65 -19.03
N THR A 77 0.20 2.55 -18.59
CA THR A 77 1.66 2.34 -18.60
C THR A 77 1.99 1.14 -19.49
N ASP A 78 3.26 1.01 -19.87
CA ASP A 78 3.77 -0.14 -20.64
C ASP A 78 3.67 -1.47 -19.86
N TRP A 79 3.36 -1.42 -18.56
CA TRP A 79 3.13 -2.60 -17.72
C TRP A 79 1.68 -3.10 -17.77
N ALA A 80 0.75 -2.36 -18.38
CA ALA A 80 -0.62 -2.86 -18.56
C ALA A 80 -0.68 -4.03 -19.56
N GLU A 81 0.17 -3.99 -20.57
CA GLU A 81 0.34 -5.04 -21.58
C GLU A 81 1.85 -5.28 -21.77
N PRO A 82 2.49 -6.02 -20.86
CA PRO A 82 3.93 -6.21 -20.89
C PRO A 82 4.32 -6.95 -22.17
N THR A 83 5.04 -6.26 -23.06
CA THR A 83 5.54 -6.86 -24.30
C THR A 83 6.91 -7.47 -24.03
N ILE A 84 7.09 -8.76 -24.36
CA ILE A 84 8.41 -9.40 -24.39
C ILE A 84 9.12 -9.03 -25.69
N LEU A 85 10.36 -8.53 -25.57
CA LEU A 85 11.25 -8.23 -26.70
C LEU A 85 11.65 -9.50 -27.45
#